data_AF-A0A2D8EMT3-F1
#
_entry.id   AF-A0A2D8EMT3-F1
#
_cell.length_a   1.000
_cell.length_b   1.000
_cell.length_c   1.000
_cell.angle_alpha   90.00
_cell.angle_beta   90.00
_cell.angle_gamma   90.00
#
_symmetry.space_group_name_H-M   'P 1'
#
loop_
_entity.id
_entity.type
_entity.pdbx_description
1 polymer ?
#
loop_
_entity_poly.entity_id
_entity_poly.type
_entity_poly.pdbx_seq_one_letter_code
_entity_poly.pdbx_strand_id
1 'polypeptide(L)' 'MYCIDCGNEIPEARLEFFPDTDYCVDCTDKHAEPVVARMIYNHKTAGEVFIAKGKENCRILDREYTRAR' A
#
# COMPACT_ATOMS: atom_id res chain seq x y z
N MET A 1 -13.30 -11.89 17.51
CA MET A 1 -11.81 -11.97 17.41
C MET A 1 -11.25 -10.59 17.70
N TYR A 2 -10.07 -10.46 18.33
CA TYR A 2 -9.52 -9.15 18.71
C TYR A 2 -8.28 -8.81 17.87
N CYS A 3 -8.12 -7.52 17.53
CA CYS A 3 -6.98 -7.03 16.77
C CYS A 3 -5.69 -7.09 17.60
N ILE A 4 -4.60 -7.59 17.00
CA ILE A 4 -3.28 -7.70 17.66
C ILE A 4 -2.70 -6.33 18.05
N ASP A 5 -2.92 -5.29 17.23
CA ASP A 5 -2.32 -3.97 17.43
C ASP A 5 -3.02 -3.12 18.49
N CYS A 6 -4.34 -3.02 18.42
CA CYS A 6 -5.12 -2.09 19.24
C CYS A 6 -6.01 -2.77 20.30
N GLY A 7 -6.14 -4.11 20.25
CA GLY A 7 -6.98 -4.86 21.18
C GLY A 7 -8.48 -4.70 20.96
N ASN A 8 -8.93 -3.91 19.98
CA ASN A 8 -10.34 -3.74 19.67
C ASN A 8 -10.92 -5.00 19.02
N GLU A 9 -12.23 -5.20 19.18
CA GLU A 9 -12.95 -6.27 18.50
C GLU A 9 -12.91 -6.05 16.97
N ILE A 10 -12.55 -7.10 16.22
CA ILE A 10 -12.57 -7.08 14.77
C ILE A 10 -14.04 -7.23 14.33
N PRO A 11 -14.59 -6.29 13.54
CA PRO A 11 -15.98 -6.37 13.09
C PRO A 11 -16.27 -7.68 12.33
N GLU A 12 -17.43 -8.30 12.59
CA GLU A 12 -17.80 -9.58 11.96
C GLU A 12 -17.76 -9.52 10.43
N ALA A 13 -18.28 -8.45 9.82
CA ALA A 13 -18.24 -8.27 8.36
C ALA A 13 -16.81 -8.34 7.78
N ARG A 14 -15.80 -7.97 8.57
CA ARG A 14 -14.39 -8.05 8.17
C ARG A 14 -13.87 -9.50 8.27
N LEU A 15 -14.28 -10.23 9.30
CA LEU A 15 -13.97 -11.66 9.45
C LEU A 15 -14.67 -12.51 8.38
N GLU A 16 -15.88 -12.12 7.95
CA GLU A 16 -16.58 -12.79 6.85
C GLU A 16 -15.82 -12.62 5.52
N PHE A 17 -15.29 -11.42 5.25
CA PHE A 17 -14.56 -11.15 4.01
C PHE A 17 -13.10 -11.62 4.05
N PHE A 18 -12.46 -11.51 5.22
CA PHE A 18 -11.07 -11.90 5.48
C PHE A 18 -11.00 -12.77 6.75
N PRO A 19 -11.30 -14.08 6.65
CA PRO A 19 -11.39 -14.96 7.82
C PRO A 19 -10.07 -15.11 8.58
N ASP A 20 -8.94 -14.94 7.90
CA ASP A 20 -7.59 -15.08 8.48
C ASP A 20 -6.96 -13.71 8.85
N THR A 21 -7.78 -12.67 9.11
CA THR A 21 -7.24 -11.34 9.43
C THR A 21 -6.94 -11.19 10.93
N ASP A 22 -5.70 -10.79 11.23
CA ASP A 22 -5.25 -10.48 12.59
C ASP A 22 -5.47 -9.01 13.01
N TYR A 23 -5.90 -8.16 12.06
CA TYR A 23 -5.95 -6.71 12.23
C TYR A 23 -7.35 -6.16 11.97
N CYS A 24 -7.75 -5.16 12.78
CA CYS A 24 -8.97 -4.39 12.52
C CYS A 24 -8.82 -3.49 11.29
N VAL A 25 -9.92 -2.90 10.85
CA VAL A 25 -9.95 -2.00 9.67
C VAL A 25 -8.97 -0.83 9.82
N ASP A 26 -8.83 -0.26 11.01
CA ASP A 26 -7.98 0.91 11.25
C ASP A 26 -6.48 0.56 11.34
N CYS A 27 -6.15 -0.69 11.68
CA CYS A 27 -4.76 -1.14 11.82
C CYS A 27 -4.23 -1.83 10.57
N THR A 28 -5.12 -2.32 9.69
CA THR A 28 -4.72 -3.10 8.51
C THR A 28 -3.81 -2.31 7.58
N ASP A 29 -4.08 -1.03 7.38
CA ASP A 29 -3.29 -0.19 6.47
C ASP A 29 -1.82 -0.04 6.91
N LYS A 30 -1.52 -0.21 8.19
CA LYS A 30 -0.14 -0.17 8.72
C LYS A 30 0.67 -1.42 8.33
N HIS A 31 -0.01 -2.53 8.14
CA HIS A 31 0.58 -3.84 7.83
C HIS A 31 0.40 -4.23 6.36
N ALA A 32 -0.38 -3.45 5.60
CA ALA A 32 -0.49 -3.62 4.16
C ALA A 32 0.87 -3.40 3.50
N GLU A 33 1.18 -4.22 2.49
CA GLU A 33 2.37 -4.02 1.69
C GLU A 33 2.29 -2.66 0.99
N PRO A 34 3.33 -1.80 1.10
CA PRO A 34 3.27 -0.47 0.49
C PRO A 34 3.18 -0.59 -1.02
N VAL A 35 2.30 0.23 -1.61
CA VAL A 35 2.12 0.35 -3.05
C VAL A 35 2.21 1.83 -3.43
N VAL A 36 3.06 2.15 -4.39
CA VAL A 36 3.24 3.52 -4.89
C VAL A 36 3.05 3.54 -6.40
N ALA A 37 2.27 4.51 -6.88
CA ALA A 37 2.13 4.81 -8.30
C ALA A 37 2.77 6.17 -8.60
N ARG A 38 3.63 6.23 -9.62
CA ARG A 38 4.26 7.47 -10.11
C ARG A 38 4.06 7.60 -11.61
N MET A 39 3.82 8.82 -12.06
CA MET A 39 3.78 9.16 -13.47
C MET A 39 5.12 9.78 -13.86
N ILE A 40 5.83 9.14 -14.78
CA ILE A 40 7.15 9.56 -15.26
C ILE A 40 7.03 10.00 -16.72
N TYR A 41 7.51 11.20 -17.04
CA TYR A 41 7.46 11.76 -18.38
C TYR A 41 8.82 11.64 -19.06
N ASN A 42 9.02 10.58 -19.85
CA ASN A 42 10.23 10.42 -20.66
C ASN A 42 10.30 11.46 -21.81
N HIS A 43 9.14 11.95 -22.24
CA HIS A 43 9.00 13.04 -23.20
C HIS A 43 7.83 13.96 -22.78
N LYS A 44 7.82 15.22 -23.24
CA LYS A 44 6.90 16.30 -22.79
C LYS A 44 5.42 15.94 -22.72
N THR A 45 4.96 14.96 -23.49
CA THR A 45 3.54 14.55 -23.60
C THR A 45 3.32 13.04 -23.46
N ALA A 46 4.36 12.26 -23.12
CA ALA A 46 4.28 10.81 -22.99
C ALA A 46 4.57 10.41 -21.53
N GLY A 47 3.58 10.65 -20.67
CA GLY A 47 3.62 10.21 -19.28
C GLY A 47 3.28 8.74 -19.19
N GLU A 48 4.16 7.97 -18.56
CA GLU A 48 3.96 6.55 -18.29
C GLU A 48 3.71 6.36 -16.79
N VAL A 49 2.71 5.55 -16.44
CA VAL A 49 2.39 5.23 -15.05
C VAL A 49 3.11 3.96 -14.65
N PHE A 50 3.96 4.08 -13.64
CA PHE A 50 4.66 2.97 -13.03
C PHE A 50 4.07 2.69 -11.65
N ILE A 51 3.82 1.41 -11.36
CA ILE A 51 3.28 0.96 -10.08
C ILE A 51 4.30 0.00 -9.46
N ALA A 52 4.76 0.32 -8.26
CA ALA A 52 5.66 -0.51 -7.48
C ALA A 52 4.93 -1.04 -6.24
N LYS A 53 5.23 -2.29 -5.88
CA LYS A 53 4.77 -2.94 -4.65
C LYS A 53 5.97 -3.37 -3.81
N GLY A 54 5.84 -3.28 -2.49
CA GLY A 54 6.90 -3.62 -1.54
C GLY A 54 7.85 -2.46 -1.29
N LYS A 55 8.43 -2.44 -0.08
CA LYS A 55 9.17 -1.29 0.47
C LYS A 55 10.36 -0.86 -0.39
N GLU A 56 11.16 -1.80 -0.88
CA GLU A 56 12.36 -1.49 -1.66
C GLU A 56 12.01 -1.01 -3.07
N ASN A 57 11.05 -1.66 -3.75
CA ASN A 57 10.62 -1.24 -5.08
C ASN A 57 9.96 0.14 -5.05
N CYS A 58 9.14 0.43 -4.03
CA CYS A 58 8.56 1.76 -3.84
C CYS A 58 9.66 2.82 -3.68
N ARG A 59 10.70 2.53 -2.88
CA ARG A 59 11.84 3.44 -2.70
C ARG A 59 12.62 3.68 -4.00
N ILE A 60 12.80 2.65 -4.82
CA ILE A 60 13.46 2.76 -6.13
C ILE A 60 12.61 3.63 -7.06
N LEU A 61 11.31 3.37 -7.16
CA LEU A 61 10.41 4.14 -8.02
C LEU A 61 10.35 5.62 -7.61
N ASP A 62 10.32 5.92 -6.32
CA ASP A 62 10.37 7.30 -5.83
C ASP A 62 11.65 8.02 -6.21
N ARG A 63 12.79 7.32 -6.21
CA ARG A 63 14.08 7.87 -6.67
C ARG A 63 14.06 8.19 -8.16
N GLU A 64 13.56 7.27 -8.98
CA GLU A 64 13.46 7.49 -10.43
C GLU A 64 12.50 8.64 -10.76
N TYR A 65 11.34 8.69 -10.09
CA TYR A 65 10.39 9.79 -10.23
C TYR A 65 11.03 11.15 -9.87
N THR A 66 11.83 11.19 -8.81
CA THR A 66 12.54 12.42 -8.40
C THR A 66 13.57 12.86 -9.42
N ARG A 67 14.27 11.92 -10.08
CA ARG A 67 15.27 12.21 -11.13
C ARG A 67 14.64 12.67 -12.45
N ALA A 68 13.44 12.22 -12.75
CA ALA A 68 12.73 12.53 -13.99
C ALA A 68 12.02 13.90 -13.97
N ARG A 69 11.99 14.58 -12.82
CA ARG A 69 11.38 15.90 -12.63
C ARG A 69 12.44 17.00 -12.65
#